data_AF-A0A6A7U036-F1
#
_entry.id   AF-A0A6A7U036-F1
#
_cell.length_a   1.000
_cell.length_b   1.000
_cell.length_c   1.000
_cell.angle_alpha   90.00
_cell.angle_beta   90.00
_cell.angle_gamma   90.00
#
_symmetry.space_group_name_H-M   'P 1'
#
loop_
_entity.id
_entity.type
_entity.pdbx_description
1 polymer ?
#
loop_
_entity_poly.entity_id
_entity_poly.type
_entity_poly.pdbx_seq_one_letter_code
_entity_poly.pdbx_strand_id
1 'polypeptide(L)'
;MFEKILAGLKTKFPGVDSKILERIAKKKAETTTTEDEVKTVVDGVTFQSIIDSEGDRRANEAQSSAVSNYEKKYKLKDGKPSEPPQQDPPQPPTPPAGGEDSEVLKMLKQIQQDNQQLRTEINGMKTKELGNQRKDKFSALFEGASDKLKERYMRNYDRLTFKDDEDFNGWLDQQKPFIESDIKEEKAQGAKTTPPVGGKRKPGEEADPAVTAYLNAEASREAQTASPVIIGLAQPAQQAPQQ
;
A
#
# COMPACT_ATOMS: atom_id res chain seq x y z
N MET A 1 5.33 -41.97 30.26
CA MET A 1 5.02 -42.15 28.83
C MET A 1 4.96 -40.82 28.10
N PHE A 2 4.07 -39.92 28.52
CA PHE A 2 3.93 -38.56 27.96
C PHE A 2 5.27 -37.81 27.77
N GLU A 3 6.06 -37.61 28.82
CA GLU A 3 7.32 -36.86 28.74
C GLU A 3 8.34 -37.49 27.78
N LYS A 4 8.41 -38.82 27.75
CA LYS A 4 9.32 -39.56 26.86
C LYS A 4 8.90 -39.42 25.39
N ILE A 5 7.60 -39.48 25.10
CA ILE A 5 7.04 -39.24 23.76
C ILE A 5 7.26 -37.78 23.35
N LEU A 6 7.01 -36.83 24.24
CA LEU A 6 7.18 -35.40 23.97
C LEU A 6 8.63 -35.05 23.64
N ALA A 7 9.59 -35.57 24.40
CA ALA A 7 11.02 -35.39 24.12
C ALA A 7 11.41 -35.96 22.74
N GLY A 8 10.90 -37.14 22.40
CA GLY A 8 11.11 -37.75 21.08
C GLY A 8 10.51 -36.91 19.94
N LEU A 9 9.29 -36.40 20.12
CA LEU A 9 8.62 -35.55 19.12
C LEU A 9 9.33 -34.20 18.94
N LYS A 10 9.79 -33.56 20.02
CA LYS A 10 10.58 -32.32 19.96
C LYS A 10 11.89 -32.49 19.19
N THR A 11 12.52 -33.65 19.34
CA THR A 11 13.76 -34.00 18.61
C THR A 11 13.48 -34.25 17.14
N LYS A 12 12.38 -34.94 16.82
CA LYS A 12 12.01 -35.29 15.43
C LYS A 12 11.48 -34.11 14.62
N PHE A 13 10.81 -33.17 15.27
CA PHE A 13 10.16 -32.04 14.62
C PHE A 13 10.68 -30.70 15.17
N PRO A 14 11.96 -30.35 14.91
CA PRO A 14 12.49 -29.06 15.30
C PRO A 14 11.74 -27.96 14.54
N GLY A 15 11.24 -26.96 15.28
CA GLY A 15 10.50 -25.82 14.72
C GLY A 15 8.97 -25.93 14.76
N VAL A 16 8.40 -27.06 15.20
CA VAL A 16 6.97 -27.14 15.51
C VAL A 16 6.71 -26.61 16.92
N ASP A 17 5.65 -25.82 17.10
CA ASP A 17 5.27 -25.25 18.39
C ASP A 17 5.08 -26.33 19.46
N SER A 18 5.64 -26.10 20.65
CA SER A 18 5.68 -27.10 21.71
C SER A 18 4.30 -27.53 22.18
N LYS A 19 3.30 -26.63 22.17
CA LYS A 19 1.93 -26.94 22.61
C LYS A 19 1.24 -27.90 21.65
N ILE A 20 1.59 -27.84 20.36
CA ILE A 20 1.09 -28.78 19.34
C ILE A 20 1.65 -30.17 19.63
N LEU A 21 2.97 -30.26 19.83
CA LEU A 21 3.65 -31.52 20.14
C LEU A 21 3.18 -32.11 21.48
N GLU A 22 2.92 -31.27 22.48
CA GLU A 22 2.33 -31.68 23.76
C GLU A 22 0.95 -32.31 23.57
N ARG A 23 0.09 -31.74 22.72
CA ARG A 23 -1.25 -32.31 22.50
C ARG A 23 -1.19 -33.68 21.83
N ILE A 24 -0.31 -33.82 20.84
CA ILE A 24 -0.07 -35.09 20.16
C ILE A 24 0.53 -36.12 21.13
N ALA A 25 1.52 -35.71 21.92
CA ALA A 25 2.11 -36.56 22.95
C ALA A 25 1.09 -37.01 24.00
N LYS A 26 0.13 -36.15 24.41
CA LYS A 26 -0.97 -36.54 25.30
C LYS A 26 -1.86 -37.62 24.68
N LYS A 27 -2.38 -37.38 23.46
CA LYS A 27 -3.21 -38.36 22.72
C LYS A 27 -2.48 -39.69 22.53
N LYS A 28 -1.17 -39.66 22.26
CA LYS A 28 -0.38 -40.88 22.08
C LYS A 28 -0.05 -41.57 23.41
N ALA A 29 0.20 -40.80 24.47
CA ALA A 29 0.48 -41.36 25.79
C ALA A 29 -0.73 -42.10 26.41
N GLU A 30 -1.96 -41.75 26.02
CA GLU A 30 -3.17 -42.48 26.43
C GLU A 30 -3.19 -43.93 25.91
N THR A 31 -2.51 -44.21 24.79
CA THR A 31 -2.49 -45.52 24.14
C THR A 31 -1.12 -46.22 24.23
N THR A 32 -0.11 -45.56 24.80
CA THR A 32 1.25 -46.11 24.94
C THR A 32 1.47 -46.58 26.36
N THR A 33 1.63 -47.89 26.55
CA THR A 33 1.67 -48.52 27.88
C THR A 33 3.07 -48.97 28.28
N THR A 34 3.95 -49.25 27.32
CA THR A 34 5.32 -49.73 27.58
C THR A 34 6.40 -48.83 26.96
N GLU A 35 7.57 -48.74 27.60
CA GLU A 35 8.64 -47.83 27.18
C GLU A 35 9.20 -48.16 25.78
N ASP A 36 9.18 -49.43 25.40
CA ASP A 36 9.62 -49.89 24.08
C ASP A 36 8.70 -49.39 22.94
N GLU A 37 7.43 -49.15 23.23
CA GLU A 37 6.47 -48.58 22.26
C GLU A 37 6.74 -47.10 21.97
N VAL A 38 7.39 -46.38 22.88
CA VAL A 38 7.58 -44.92 22.77
C VAL A 38 8.33 -44.57 21.48
N LYS A 39 9.39 -45.32 21.16
CA LYS A 39 10.17 -45.09 19.95
C LYS A 39 9.32 -45.33 18.69
N THR A 40 8.58 -46.44 18.64
CA THR A 40 7.69 -46.78 17.52
C THR A 40 6.58 -45.74 17.35
N VAL A 41 6.01 -45.24 18.45
CA VAL A 41 4.97 -44.21 18.45
C VAL A 41 5.50 -42.88 17.92
N VAL A 42 6.68 -42.44 18.39
CA VAL A 42 7.33 -41.22 17.91
C VAL A 42 7.72 -41.35 16.43
N ASP A 43 8.22 -42.51 16.03
CA ASP A 43 8.59 -42.81 14.64
C ASP A 43 7.36 -42.83 13.71
N GLY A 44 6.20 -43.28 14.21
CA GLY A 44 4.93 -43.30 13.48
C GLY A 44 4.20 -41.96 13.37
N VAL A 45 4.56 -40.95 14.18
CA VAL A 45 4.00 -39.59 14.01
C VAL A 45 4.64 -38.93 12.79
N THR A 46 3.80 -38.46 11.86
CA THR A 46 4.22 -37.75 10.66
C THR A 46 3.84 -36.27 10.73
N PHE A 47 4.41 -35.45 9.86
CA PHE A 47 4.03 -34.03 9.79
C PHE A 47 2.55 -33.83 9.41
N GLN A 48 1.97 -34.74 8.62
CA GLN A 48 0.53 -34.74 8.33
C GLN A 48 -0.29 -34.92 9.61
N SER A 49 0.12 -35.83 10.51
CA SER A 49 -0.55 -36.02 11.81
C SER A 49 -0.50 -34.77 12.70
N ILE A 50 0.52 -33.93 12.54
CA ILE A 50 0.63 -32.64 13.23
C ILE A 50 -0.40 -31.65 12.67
N ILE A 51 -0.48 -31.55 11.34
CA ILE A 51 -1.45 -30.69 10.65
C ILE A 51 -2.88 -31.11 11.00
N ASP A 52 -3.17 -32.41 10.94
CA ASP A 52 -4.49 -32.96 11.25
C ASP A 52 -4.88 -32.70 12.72
N SER A 53 -3.92 -32.81 13.65
CA SER A 53 -4.15 -32.53 15.07
C SER A 53 -4.45 -31.06 15.35
N GLU A 54 -3.83 -30.11 14.63
CA GLU A 54 -4.19 -28.70 14.73
C GLU A 54 -5.49 -28.37 14.01
N GLY A 55 -5.75 -29.01 12.87
CA GLY A 55 -7.03 -28.92 12.16
C GLY A 55 -8.20 -29.34 13.05
N ASP A 56 -8.10 -30.51 13.69
CA ASP A 56 -9.08 -31.05 14.64
C ASP A 56 -9.30 -30.09 15.81
N ARG A 57 -8.23 -29.55 16.40
CA ARG A 57 -8.34 -28.58 17.51
C ARG A 57 -9.08 -27.31 17.08
N ARG A 58 -8.76 -26.75 15.91
CA ARG A 58 -9.44 -25.54 15.40
C ARG A 58 -10.90 -25.81 15.05
N ALA A 59 -11.19 -26.96 14.46
CA ALA A 59 -12.55 -27.37 14.13
C ALA A 59 -13.41 -27.54 15.40
N ASN A 60 -12.89 -28.24 16.41
CA ASN A 60 -13.58 -28.42 17.69
C ASN A 60 -13.81 -27.09 18.43
N GLU A 61 -12.80 -26.21 18.45
CA GLU A 61 -12.91 -24.88 19.06
C GLU A 61 -13.99 -24.02 18.37
N ALA A 62 -14.04 -24.06 17.03
CA ALA A 62 -15.07 -23.38 16.25
C ALA A 62 -16.46 -23.96 16.51
N GLN A 63 -16.61 -25.29 16.53
CA GLN A 63 -17.88 -25.95 16.81
C GLN A 63 -18.39 -25.63 18.21
N SER A 64 -17.56 -25.78 19.24
CA SER A 64 -17.94 -25.46 20.63
C SER A 64 -18.33 -24.00 20.80
N SER A 65 -17.61 -23.08 20.17
CA SER A 65 -17.93 -21.65 20.19
C SER A 65 -19.25 -21.35 19.48
N ALA A 66 -19.47 -21.93 18.31
CA ALA A 66 -20.72 -21.78 17.56
C ALA A 66 -21.93 -22.31 18.35
N VAL A 67 -21.83 -23.50 18.95
CA VAL A 67 -22.88 -24.08 19.79
C VAL A 67 -23.14 -23.19 21.01
N SER A 68 -22.10 -22.79 21.75
CA SER A 68 -22.24 -21.90 22.90
C SER A 68 -22.90 -20.56 22.54
N ASN A 69 -22.50 -19.95 21.42
CA ASN A 69 -23.06 -18.67 20.98
C ASN A 69 -24.51 -18.81 20.53
N TYR A 70 -24.85 -19.91 19.85
CA TYR A 70 -26.21 -20.23 19.45
C TYR A 70 -27.11 -20.47 20.67
N GLU A 71 -26.67 -21.30 21.60
CA GLU A 71 -27.35 -21.57 22.87
C GLU A 71 -27.63 -20.28 23.66
N LYS A 72 -26.64 -19.41 23.79
CA LYS A 72 -26.80 -18.11 24.47
C LYS A 72 -27.79 -17.21 23.75
N LYS A 73 -27.72 -17.13 22.41
CA LYS A 73 -28.59 -16.26 21.60
C LYS A 73 -30.05 -16.70 21.68
N TYR A 74 -30.30 -18.00 21.70
CA TYR A 74 -31.66 -18.57 21.65
C TYR A 74 -32.16 -19.13 22.98
N LYS A 75 -31.42 -18.93 24.08
CA LYS A 75 -31.75 -19.46 25.42
C LYS A 75 -32.02 -20.96 25.39
N LEU A 76 -31.06 -21.69 24.80
CA LEU A 76 -31.10 -23.14 24.68
C LEU A 76 -29.96 -23.75 25.48
N LYS A 77 -30.17 -24.97 25.96
CA LYS A 77 -29.11 -25.86 26.47
C LYS A 77 -29.31 -27.25 25.89
N ASP A 78 -28.28 -27.79 25.27
CA ASP A 78 -28.30 -29.10 24.61
C ASP A 78 -29.47 -29.24 23.62
N GLY A 79 -29.77 -28.14 22.89
CA GLY A 79 -30.84 -28.08 21.90
C GLY A 79 -32.26 -27.99 22.47
N LYS A 80 -32.43 -27.91 23.79
CA LYS A 80 -33.74 -27.75 24.45
C LYS A 80 -33.93 -26.33 24.95
N PRO A 81 -35.17 -25.79 24.91
CA PRO A 81 -35.49 -24.55 25.59
C PRO A 81 -35.08 -24.65 27.05
N SER A 82 -34.14 -23.80 27.47
CA SER A 82 -33.86 -23.65 28.89
C SER A 82 -34.88 -22.68 29.47
N GLU A 83 -35.52 -23.07 30.58
CA GLU A 83 -36.28 -22.12 31.40
C GLU A 83 -35.40 -20.90 31.69
N PRO A 84 -35.93 -19.65 31.67
CA PRO A 84 -35.12 -18.52 32.07
C PRO A 84 -34.55 -18.86 33.45
N PRO A 85 -33.22 -18.84 33.64
CA PRO A 85 -32.72 -18.87 35.01
C PRO A 85 -33.43 -17.71 35.71
N GLN A 86 -34.01 -18.00 36.88
CA GLN A 86 -34.30 -16.97 37.86
C GLN A 86 -33.07 -16.07 37.85
N GLN A 87 -33.25 -14.81 37.44
CA GLN A 87 -32.19 -13.84 37.52
C GLN A 87 -31.94 -13.61 39.01
N ASP A 88 -31.14 -14.48 39.61
CA ASP A 88 -30.15 -13.95 40.52
C ASP A 88 -29.38 -12.91 39.69
N PRO A 89 -29.29 -11.66 40.17
CA PRO A 89 -28.54 -10.62 39.47
C PRO A 89 -27.19 -11.22 39.09
N PRO A 90 -26.69 -10.98 37.87
CA PRO A 90 -25.53 -11.65 37.33
C PRO A 90 -24.45 -11.65 38.41
N GLN A 91 -24.22 -12.83 38.99
CA GLN A 91 -23.13 -12.96 39.94
C GLN A 91 -21.89 -12.62 39.09
N PRO A 92 -21.12 -11.58 39.47
CA PRO A 92 -19.88 -11.28 38.77
C PRO A 92 -19.11 -12.59 38.65
N PRO A 93 -18.44 -12.86 37.52
CA PRO A 93 -17.76 -14.12 37.30
C PRO A 93 -16.99 -14.47 38.56
N THR A 94 -17.33 -15.60 39.19
CA THR A 94 -16.58 -16.08 40.34
C THR A 94 -15.13 -16.17 39.88
N PRO A 95 -14.21 -15.42 40.52
CA PRO A 95 -12.80 -15.51 40.18
C PRO A 95 -12.40 -16.98 40.28
N PRO A 96 -11.53 -17.48 39.38
CA PRO A 96 -10.92 -18.79 39.59
C PRO A 96 -10.39 -18.81 41.02
N ALA A 97 -10.73 -19.84 41.81
CA ALA A 97 -10.32 -19.96 43.21
C ALA A 97 -8.84 -19.53 43.36
N GLY A 98 -8.67 -18.36 43.93
CA GLY A 98 -7.52 -17.49 43.75
C GLY A 98 -8.05 -16.08 43.84
N GLY A 99 -7.67 -15.36 44.90
CA GLY A 99 -8.18 -14.01 45.14
C GLY A 99 -7.98 -13.08 43.95
N GLU A 100 -8.35 -11.82 44.10
CA GLU A 100 -8.17 -10.75 43.09
C GLU A 100 -6.72 -10.63 42.54
N ASP A 101 -5.77 -11.36 43.14
CA ASP A 101 -4.38 -11.55 42.77
C ASP A 101 -4.01 -12.82 41.98
N SER A 102 -4.96 -13.65 41.54
CA SER A 102 -4.65 -14.83 40.71
C SER A 102 -3.87 -14.42 39.47
N GLU A 103 -2.66 -14.98 39.31
CA GLU A 103 -1.79 -14.68 38.16
C GLU A 103 -2.48 -14.92 36.82
N VAL A 104 -3.41 -15.90 36.77
CA VAL A 104 -4.22 -16.20 35.58
C VAL A 104 -5.14 -15.02 35.23
N LEU A 105 -5.72 -14.36 36.23
CA LEU A 105 -6.60 -13.21 36.02
C LEU A 105 -5.82 -11.96 35.59
N LYS A 106 -4.61 -11.77 36.16
CA LYS A 106 -3.66 -10.73 35.72
C LYS A 106 -3.21 -10.96 34.28
N MET A 107 -2.88 -12.20 33.92
CA MET A 107 -2.51 -12.60 32.56
C MET A 107 -3.68 -12.38 31.58
N LEU A 108 -4.91 -12.73 31.96
CA LEU A 108 -6.08 -12.49 31.11
C LEU A 108 -6.32 -10.99 30.86
N LYS A 109 -6.20 -10.15 31.90
CA LYS A 109 -6.31 -8.69 31.77
C LYS A 109 -5.21 -8.13 30.88
N GLN A 110 -3.96 -8.60 31.03
CA GLN A 110 -2.86 -8.19 30.17
C GLN A 110 -3.10 -8.56 28.71
N ILE A 111 -3.52 -9.81 28.44
CA ILE A 111 -3.86 -10.25 27.08
C ILE A 111 -4.98 -9.40 26.47
N GLN A 112 -5.99 -9.00 27.26
CA GLN A 112 -7.05 -8.13 26.79
C GLN A 112 -6.53 -6.73 26.44
N GLN A 113 -5.67 -6.15 27.27
CA GLN A 113 -5.03 -4.86 27.02
C GLN A 113 -4.14 -4.91 25.78
N ASP A 114 -3.29 -5.93 25.65
CA ASP A 114 -2.42 -6.12 24.49
C ASP A 114 -3.24 -6.26 23.21
N ASN A 115 -4.34 -7.01 23.23
CA ASN A 115 -5.24 -7.13 22.08
C ASN A 115 -5.91 -5.80 21.71
N GLN A 116 -6.28 -4.96 22.68
CA GLN A 116 -6.83 -3.63 22.41
C GLN A 116 -5.78 -2.71 21.81
N GLN A 117 -4.55 -2.73 22.33
CA GLN A 117 -3.44 -1.97 21.79
C GLN A 117 -3.13 -2.40 20.36
N LEU A 118 -2.99 -3.69 20.11
CA LEU A 118 -2.74 -4.24 18.77
C LEU A 118 -3.83 -3.85 17.77
N ARG A 119 -5.12 -3.87 18.18
CA ARG A 119 -6.23 -3.40 17.32
C ARG A 119 -6.08 -1.92 16.97
N THR A 120 -5.69 -1.11 17.94
CA THR A 120 -5.48 0.33 17.76
C THR A 120 -4.32 0.58 16.81
N GLU A 121 -3.19 -0.11 16.99
CA GLU A 121 -2.02 -0.02 16.11
C GLU A 121 -2.32 -0.49 14.68
N ILE A 122 -3.03 -1.62 14.52
CA ILE A 122 -3.45 -2.13 13.20
C ILE A 122 -4.36 -1.12 12.49
N ASN A 123 -5.32 -0.53 13.20
CA ASN A 123 -6.20 0.49 12.61
C ASN A 123 -5.43 1.76 12.24
N GLY A 124 -4.44 2.16 13.06
CA GLY A 124 -3.53 3.26 12.77
C GLY A 124 -2.68 2.98 11.52
N MET A 125 -2.11 1.78 11.41
CA MET A 125 -1.33 1.35 10.25
C MET A 125 -2.16 1.35 8.96
N LYS A 126 -3.38 0.77 8.99
CA LYS A 126 -4.27 0.77 7.82
C LYS A 126 -4.63 2.19 7.37
N THR A 127 -4.93 3.08 8.31
CA THR A 127 -5.22 4.49 8.00
C THR A 127 -4.01 5.18 7.37
N LYS A 128 -2.81 4.97 7.92
CA LYS A 128 -1.56 5.54 7.39
C LYS A 128 -1.25 5.00 6.00
N GLU A 129 -1.37 3.68 5.80
CA GLU A 129 -1.14 3.03 4.51
C GLU A 129 -2.09 3.56 3.44
N LEU A 130 -3.38 3.70 3.76
CA LEU A 130 -4.37 4.30 2.87
C LEU A 130 -4.02 5.76 2.53
N GLY A 131 -3.61 6.55 3.53
CA GLY A 131 -3.15 7.93 3.32
C GLY A 131 -1.94 8.01 2.38
N ASN A 132 -0.97 7.10 2.54
CA ASN A 132 0.19 7.00 1.66
C ASN A 132 -0.21 6.63 0.24
N GLN A 133 -1.06 5.61 0.05
CA GLN A 133 -1.52 5.21 -1.29
C GLN A 133 -2.23 6.35 -2.03
N ARG A 134 -3.05 7.16 -1.33
CA ARG A 134 -3.68 8.35 -1.89
C ARG A 134 -2.65 9.42 -2.28
N LYS A 135 -1.65 9.65 -1.43
CA LYS A 135 -0.56 10.59 -1.70
C LYS A 135 0.29 10.17 -2.90
N ASP A 136 0.53 8.87 -3.05
CA ASP A 136 1.27 8.30 -4.19
C ASP A 136 0.49 8.48 -5.49
N LYS A 137 -0.81 8.17 -5.51
CA LYS A 137 -1.69 8.41 -6.66
C LYS A 137 -1.71 9.88 -7.07
N PHE A 138 -1.81 10.78 -6.10
CA PHE A 138 -1.79 12.22 -6.38
C PHE A 138 -0.41 12.67 -6.90
N SER A 139 0.67 12.18 -6.29
CA SER A 139 2.05 12.51 -6.69
C SER A 139 2.40 12.04 -8.10
N ALA A 140 1.81 10.93 -8.56
CA ALA A 140 2.00 10.40 -9.90
C ALA A 140 1.50 11.35 -11.01
N LEU A 141 0.50 12.21 -10.73
CA LEU A 141 0.00 13.19 -11.70
C LEU A 141 1.03 14.27 -12.06
N PHE A 142 2.10 14.40 -11.28
CA PHE A 142 3.15 15.41 -11.46
C PHE A 142 4.37 14.86 -12.21
N GLU A 143 4.25 13.73 -12.91
CA GLU A 143 5.35 13.19 -13.69
C GLU A 143 5.79 14.18 -14.79
N GLY A 144 7.06 14.59 -14.75
CA GLY A 144 7.62 15.60 -15.66
C GLY A 144 7.23 17.05 -15.35
N ALA A 145 6.64 17.32 -14.19
CA ALA A 145 6.50 18.66 -13.61
C ALA A 145 7.78 19.08 -12.86
N SER A 146 7.97 20.38 -12.63
CA SER A 146 9.00 20.84 -11.70
C SER A 146 8.65 20.53 -10.24
N ASP A 147 9.68 20.45 -9.40
CA ASP A 147 9.52 20.27 -7.95
C ASP A 147 8.69 21.40 -7.32
N LYS A 148 8.84 22.63 -7.82
CA LYS A 148 8.10 23.80 -7.32
C LYS A 148 6.60 23.68 -7.61
N LEU A 149 6.23 23.21 -8.80
CA LEU A 149 4.83 22.98 -9.16
C LEU A 149 4.23 21.89 -8.29
N LYS A 150 4.93 20.75 -8.18
CA LYS A 150 4.52 19.64 -7.32
C LYS A 150 4.34 20.06 -5.86
N GLU A 151 5.30 20.81 -5.29
CA GLU A 151 5.24 21.26 -3.90
C GLU A 151 4.03 22.16 -3.63
N ARG A 152 3.68 23.06 -4.56
CA ARG A 152 2.50 23.92 -4.45
C ARG A 152 1.21 23.10 -4.29
N TYR A 153 1.05 22.06 -5.09
CA TYR A 153 -0.12 21.19 -5.04
C TYR A 153 -0.11 20.27 -3.80
N MET A 154 1.06 19.71 -3.44
CA MET A 154 1.20 18.87 -2.25
C MET A 154 0.88 19.61 -0.96
N ARG A 155 1.25 20.90 -0.86
CA ARG A 155 0.93 21.72 0.32
C ARG A 155 -0.57 21.90 0.55
N ASN A 156 -1.35 21.93 -0.53
CA ASN A 156 -2.81 21.96 -0.44
C ASN A 156 -3.36 20.58 -0.09
N TYR A 157 -2.85 19.52 -0.74
CA TYR A 157 -3.23 18.14 -0.45
C TYR A 157 -3.05 17.76 1.03
N ASP A 158 -1.92 18.15 1.64
CA ASP A 158 -1.63 17.84 3.05
C ASP A 158 -2.63 18.48 4.04
N ARG A 159 -3.49 19.41 3.59
CA ARG A 159 -4.56 20.04 4.39
C ARG A 159 -5.94 19.43 4.15
N LEU A 160 -6.05 18.51 3.19
CA LEU A 160 -7.31 17.87 2.84
C LEU A 160 -7.55 16.64 3.73
N THR A 161 -8.83 16.34 3.94
CA THR A 161 -9.28 15.12 4.59
C THR A 161 -10.41 14.55 3.74
N PHE A 162 -10.28 13.29 3.36
CA PHE A 162 -11.25 12.59 2.53
C PHE A 162 -12.03 11.60 3.37
N LYS A 163 -13.35 11.56 3.17
CA LYS A 163 -14.23 10.65 3.90
C LYS A 163 -13.97 9.19 3.54
N ASP A 164 -13.80 8.92 2.25
CA ASP A 164 -13.62 7.60 1.66
C ASP A 164 -12.83 7.72 0.34
N ASP A 165 -12.60 6.58 -0.32
CA ASP A 165 -11.85 6.55 -1.58
C ASP A 165 -12.65 7.13 -2.75
N GLU A 166 -13.98 7.13 -2.69
CA GLU A 166 -14.81 7.72 -3.74
C GLU A 166 -14.69 9.24 -3.75
N ASP A 167 -14.75 9.86 -2.56
CA ASP A 167 -14.50 11.29 -2.34
C ASP A 167 -13.09 11.69 -2.81
N PHE A 168 -12.07 10.90 -2.45
CA PHE A 168 -10.70 11.12 -2.91
C PHE A 168 -10.58 11.03 -4.44
N ASN A 169 -11.11 9.97 -5.06
CA ASN A 169 -10.99 9.77 -6.51
C ASN A 169 -11.77 10.85 -7.28
N GLY A 170 -12.97 11.23 -6.80
CA GLY A 170 -13.74 12.32 -7.41
C GLY A 170 -13.02 13.67 -7.34
N TRP A 171 -12.39 13.97 -6.21
CA TRP A 171 -11.52 15.15 -6.10
C TRP A 171 -10.31 15.04 -7.04
N LEU A 172 -9.67 13.88 -7.12
CA LEU A 172 -8.50 13.63 -7.98
C LEU A 172 -8.83 13.86 -9.45
N ASP A 173 -9.98 13.35 -9.92
CA ASP A 173 -10.46 13.52 -11.30
C ASP A 173 -10.74 14.99 -11.63
N GLN A 174 -11.24 15.77 -10.66
CA GLN A 174 -11.41 17.21 -10.81
C GLN A 174 -10.08 17.96 -10.89
N GLN A 175 -9.05 17.55 -10.13
CA GLN A 175 -7.75 18.23 -10.11
C GLN A 175 -6.90 17.93 -11.35
N LYS A 176 -7.01 16.70 -11.88
CA LYS A 176 -6.21 16.22 -13.01
C LYS A 176 -6.11 17.19 -14.20
N PRO A 177 -7.21 17.74 -14.76
CA PRO A 177 -7.11 18.65 -15.92
C PRO A 177 -6.37 19.96 -15.59
N PHE A 178 -6.47 20.48 -14.36
CA PHE A 178 -5.73 21.67 -13.95
C PHE A 178 -4.23 21.39 -13.85
N ILE A 179 -3.86 20.24 -13.28
CA ILE A 179 -2.47 19.81 -13.16
C ILE A 179 -1.86 19.59 -14.54
N GLU A 180 -2.55 18.90 -15.45
CA GLU A 180 -2.08 18.68 -16.82
C GLU A 180 -1.87 20.02 -17.59
N SER A 181 -2.78 20.98 -17.39
CA SER A 181 -2.66 22.32 -17.96
C SER A 181 -1.44 23.07 -17.42
N ASP A 182 -1.26 23.10 -16.10
CA ASP A 182 -0.14 23.79 -15.46
C ASP A 182 1.22 23.18 -15.86
N ILE A 183 1.31 21.84 -15.97
CA ILE A 183 2.51 21.16 -16.45
C ILE A 183 2.83 21.56 -17.89
N LYS A 184 1.81 21.66 -18.75
CA LYS A 184 1.99 22.09 -20.14
C LYS A 184 2.45 23.55 -20.22
N GLU A 185 1.89 24.43 -19.40
CA GLU A 185 2.28 25.83 -19.35
C GLU A 185 3.72 26.00 -18.84
N GLU A 186 4.09 25.31 -17.77
CA GLU A 186 5.45 25.34 -17.21
C GLU A 186 6.50 24.89 -18.24
N LYS A 187 6.21 23.82 -18.99
CA LYS A 187 7.07 23.36 -20.09
C LYS A 187 7.18 24.40 -21.21
N ALA A 188 6.07 25.06 -21.55
CA ALA A 188 6.08 26.12 -22.55
C ALA A 188 6.83 27.38 -22.07
N GLN A 189 6.80 27.70 -20.78
CA GLN A 189 7.53 28.83 -20.21
C GLN A 189 9.03 28.54 -20.08
N GLY A 190 9.41 27.31 -19.70
CA GLY A 190 10.82 26.87 -19.71
C GLY A 190 11.44 26.90 -21.11
N ALA A 191 10.64 26.66 -22.16
CA ALA A 191 11.08 26.83 -23.55
C ALA A 191 11.28 28.30 -23.95
N LYS A 192 10.57 29.26 -23.32
CA LYS A 192 10.68 30.70 -23.60
C LYS A 192 11.91 31.36 -22.94
N THR A 193 12.48 30.75 -21.90
CA THR A 193 13.64 31.30 -21.17
C THR A 193 14.99 30.77 -21.65
N THR A 194 15.00 29.80 -22.57
CA THR A 194 16.21 29.44 -23.31
C THR A 194 16.30 30.34 -24.55
N PRO A 195 17.39 31.13 -24.72
CA PRO A 195 17.67 31.75 -26.01
C PRO A 195 17.67 30.64 -27.07
N PRO A 196 17.16 30.88 -28.30
CA PRO A 196 17.25 29.89 -29.35
C PRO A 196 18.70 29.43 -29.45
N VAL A 197 18.94 28.13 -29.22
CA VAL A 197 20.26 27.55 -29.40
C VAL A 197 20.56 27.72 -30.89
N GLY A 198 21.38 28.71 -31.21
CA GLY A 198 21.95 28.88 -32.54
C GLY A 198 22.71 27.61 -32.86
N GLY A 199 22.04 26.71 -33.57
CA GLY A 199 22.56 25.37 -33.86
C GLY A 199 23.89 25.50 -34.59
N LYS A 200 24.93 24.86 -34.06
CA LYS A 200 26.13 24.54 -34.83
C LYS A 200 25.69 23.63 -35.98
N ARG A 201 25.38 24.23 -37.13
CA ARG A 201 25.12 23.49 -38.37
C ARG A 201 26.39 22.73 -38.75
N LYS A 202 26.27 21.44 -39.05
CA LYS A 202 27.34 20.72 -39.74
C LYS A 202 27.40 21.26 -41.18
N PRO A 203 28.59 21.49 -41.76
CA PRO A 203 28.69 21.95 -43.15
C PRO A 203 28.00 20.95 -44.08
N GLY A 204 27.01 21.40 -44.84
CA GLY A 204 26.29 20.59 -45.85
C GLY A 204 24.86 20.18 -45.49
N GLU A 205 24.34 20.54 -44.31
CA GLU A 205 22.95 20.27 -43.95
C GLU A 205 22.03 21.42 -44.41
N GLU A 206 21.07 21.11 -45.29
CA GLU A 206 20.11 22.09 -45.81
C GLU A 206 19.25 22.66 -44.67
N ALA A 207 18.96 23.96 -44.74
CA ALA A 207 18.20 24.66 -43.72
C ALA A 207 16.77 24.09 -43.61
N ASP A 208 16.27 23.98 -42.38
CA ASP A 208 14.90 23.56 -42.10
C ASP A 208 13.89 24.30 -43.02
N PRO A 209 12.98 23.59 -43.71
CA PRO A 209 12.04 24.18 -44.65
C PRO A 209 11.21 25.33 -44.06
N ALA A 210 10.87 25.26 -42.77
CA ALA A 210 10.09 26.31 -42.10
C ALA A 210 10.90 27.61 -41.93
N VAL A 211 12.19 27.49 -41.65
CA VAL A 211 13.11 28.65 -41.53
C VAL A 211 13.36 29.28 -42.90
N THR A 212 13.53 28.45 -43.92
CA THR A 212 13.71 28.90 -45.30
C THR A 212 12.45 29.61 -45.82
N ALA A 213 11.27 29.06 -45.53
CA ALA A 213 9.99 29.69 -45.88
C ALA A 213 9.80 31.04 -45.16
N TYR A 214 10.17 31.12 -43.88
CA TYR A 214 10.09 32.36 -43.11
C TYR A 214 11.03 33.44 -43.69
N LEU A 215 12.30 33.12 -43.93
CA LEU A 215 13.26 34.05 -44.52
C LEU A 215 12.86 34.53 -45.91
N ASN A 216 12.32 33.63 -46.75
CA ASN A 216 11.82 33.99 -48.07
C ASN A 216 10.59 34.89 -48.00
N ALA A 217 9.68 34.64 -47.05
CA ALA A 217 8.52 35.48 -46.82
C ALA A 217 8.91 36.88 -46.30
N GLU A 218 9.90 36.97 -45.41
CA GLU A 218 10.42 38.23 -44.89
C GLU A 218 11.15 39.03 -46.00
N ALA A 219 12.01 38.39 -46.79
CA ALA A 219 12.67 39.02 -47.93
C ALA A 219 11.67 39.52 -48.99
N SER A 220 10.59 38.78 -49.22
CA SER A 220 9.51 39.19 -50.11
C SER A 220 8.74 40.39 -49.56
N ARG A 221 8.56 40.48 -48.24
CA ARG A 221 7.94 41.64 -47.57
C ARG A 221 8.84 42.87 -47.64
N GLU A 222 10.13 42.72 -47.37
CA GLU A 222 11.10 43.82 -47.48
C GLU A 222 11.16 44.37 -48.91
N ALA A 223 11.18 43.49 -49.92
CA ALA A 223 11.15 43.86 -51.34
C ALA A 223 9.83 44.57 -51.73
N GLN A 224 8.71 44.25 -51.09
CA GLN A 224 7.42 44.93 -51.32
C GLN A 224 7.33 46.28 -50.60
N THR A 225 8.06 46.48 -49.50
CA THR A 225 8.09 47.75 -48.75
C THR A 225 9.16 48.74 -49.24
N ALA A 226 10.12 48.28 -50.04
CA ALA A 226 11.11 49.13 -50.68
C ALA A 226 10.47 49.98 -51.80
N SER A 227 9.96 51.16 -51.43
CA SER A 227 9.52 52.18 -52.40
C SER A 227 10.71 52.66 -53.25
N PRO A 228 10.56 52.89 -54.56
CA PRO A 228 11.66 53.37 -55.39
C PRO A 228 11.87 54.87 -55.16
N VAL A 229 12.80 55.22 -54.27
CA VAL A 229 13.35 56.58 -54.21
C VAL A 229 14.84 56.50 -54.48
N ILE A 230 15.23 56.41 -55.76
CA ILE A 230 16.35 57.18 -56.33
C ILE A 230 16.00 57.45 -57.81
N ILE A 231 15.23 58.51 -58.05
CA ILE A 231 15.28 59.25 -59.32
C ILE A 231 16.56 60.08 -59.24
N GLY A 232 17.59 59.69 -59.99
CA GLY A 232 18.90 60.34 -59.93
C GLY A 232 19.96 59.54 -60.67
N LEU A 233 19.76 59.38 -61.98
CA LEU A 233 20.77 58.93 -62.92
C LEU A 233 22.02 59.84 -62.81
N ALA A 234 23.12 59.32 -62.29
CA ALA A 234 24.45 59.76 -62.67
C ALA A 234 25.17 58.55 -63.26
N GLN A 235 25.08 58.40 -64.59
CA GLN A 235 25.95 57.51 -65.33
C GLN A 235 27.38 58.09 -65.29
N PRO A 236 28.41 57.32 -64.91
CA PRO A 236 29.78 57.69 -65.27
C PRO A 236 30.00 57.32 -66.75
N ALA A 237 30.11 58.34 -67.60
CA ALA A 237 30.64 58.18 -68.94
C ALA A 237 32.13 57.78 -68.87
N GLN A 238 32.50 56.89 -69.77
CA GLN A 238 33.81 56.23 -69.92
C GLN A 238 34.96 57.23 -70.21
N GLN A 239 36.16 56.88 -69.71
CA GLN A 239 37.49 57.39 -70.11
C GLN A 239 37.71 57.15 -71.63
N ALA A 240 38.53 57.83 -72.45
CA ALA A 240 39.67 58.78 -72.42
C ALA A 240 39.78 59.40 -73.87
N PRO A 241 40.90 59.97 -74.43
CA PRO A 241 42.22 60.40 -73.92
C PRO A 241 42.75 61.78 -74.51
N GLN A 242 43.94 62.21 -74.06
CA GLN A 242 45.01 63.07 -74.69
C GLN A 242 44.61 64.35 -75.47
N GLN A 243 45.20 65.54 -75.26
CA GLN A 243 46.63 65.93 -75.18
C GLN A 243 46.81 67.16 -74.27
#